data_AF-A0A5R2N4J0-F1
#
_entry.id   AF-A0A5R2N4J0-F1
#
_cell.length_a   1.000
_cell.length_b   1.000
_cell.length_c   1.000
_cell.angle_alpha   90.00
_cell.angle_beta   90.00
_cell.angle_gamma   90.00
#
_symmetry.space_group_name_H-M   'P 1'
#
loop_
_entity.id
_entity.type
_entity.pdbx_description
1 polymer ?
#
loop_
_entity_poly.entity_id
_entity_poly.type
_entity_poly.pdbx_seq_one_letter_code
_entity_poly.pdbx_strand_id
1 'polypeptide(L)'
;TALLSGALAGLAGVGEVGGVHFQVMSDISPGYGYSGIVVAMLARLNPLGVVPAAIFLAAVMTGAEAMSRATGVPAFLSDVIQGTALLAMLVALLFTAYRIRRVGVAR
;
A
#
# COMPACT_ATOMS: atom_id res chain seq x y z
N THR A 1 16.65 10.01 12.43
CA THR A 1 16.27 9.20 11.26
C THR A 1 15.24 9.89 10.38
N ALA A 2 14.24 10.59 10.93
CA ALA A 2 13.22 11.31 10.17
C ALA A 2 13.76 12.24 9.05
N LEU A 3 14.85 12.98 9.30
CA LEU A 3 15.51 13.82 8.29
C LEU A 3 16.10 13.00 7.13
N LEU A 4 16.75 11.88 7.44
CA LEU A 4 17.33 10.98 6.44
C LEU A 4 16.25 10.27 5.62
N SER A 5 15.22 9.73 6.27
CA SER A 5 14.11 9.08 5.57
C SER A 5 13.29 10.07 4.75
N GLY A 6 13.09 11.29 5.25
CA GLY A 6 12.42 12.37 4.53
C GLY A 6 13.22 12.84 3.31
N ALA A 7 14.55 12.96 3.44
CA ALA A 7 15.43 13.27 2.32
C ALA A 7 15.38 12.17 1.24
N LEU A 8 15.45 10.89 1.63
CA LEU A 8 15.34 9.77 0.69
C LEU A 8 13.98 9.71 0.00
N ALA A 9 12.87 9.92 0.74
CA ALA A 9 11.53 9.99 0.18
C ALA A 9 11.37 11.17 -0.79
N GLY A 10 11.94 12.33 -0.46
CA GLY A 10 11.98 13.50 -1.34
C GLY A 10 12.77 13.25 -2.63
N LEU A 11 13.93 12.61 -2.55
CA LEU A 11 14.73 12.23 -3.72
C LEU A 11 13.98 11.25 -4.63
N ALA A 12 13.27 10.27 -4.05
CA ALA A 12 12.43 9.37 -4.83
C ALA A 12 11.32 10.13 -5.58
N GLY A 13 10.64 11.08 -4.92
CA GLY A 13 9.61 11.91 -5.56
C GLY A 13 10.17 12.80 -6.67
N VAL A 14 11.32 13.44 -6.48
CA VAL A 14 11.98 14.23 -7.53
C VAL A 14 12.36 13.35 -8.73
N GLY A 15 12.81 12.12 -8.48
CA GLY A 15 13.12 11.15 -9.53
C GLY A 15 11.89 10.75 -10.36
N GLU A 16 10.75 10.50 -9.71
CA GLU A 16 9.48 10.17 -10.37
C GLU A 16 9.03 11.32 -11.30
N VAL A 17 8.99 12.55 -10.77
CA VAL A 17 8.49 13.72 -11.51
C VAL A 17 9.43 14.14 -12.63
N GLY A 18 10.73 14.23 -12.32
CA GLY A 18 11.76 14.69 -13.26
C GLY A 18 12.14 13.65 -14.30
N GLY A 19 11.98 12.35 -14.00
CA GLY A 19 12.37 11.25 -14.88
C GLY A 19 11.26 10.69 -15.76
N VAL A 20 10.01 10.63 -15.27
CA VAL A 20 8.92 9.95 -15.98
C VAL A 20 7.96 10.95 -16.63
N HIS A 21 7.52 11.95 -15.87
CA HIS A 21 6.44 12.85 -16.32
C HIS A 21 6.94 14.06 -17.12
N PHE A 22 8.19 14.52 -16.93
CA PHE A 22 8.82 15.69 -17.56
C PHE A 22 8.04 17.02 -17.46
N GLN A 23 6.88 17.03 -16.81
CA GLN A 23 6.01 18.16 -16.55
C GLN A 23 5.31 17.94 -15.20
N VAL A 24 5.05 19.04 -14.48
CA VAL A 24 4.32 18.98 -13.21
C VAL A 24 2.83 18.82 -13.53
N MET A 25 2.35 17.58 -13.49
CA MET A 25 0.91 17.28 -13.62
C MET A 25 0.18 17.63 -12.31
N SER A 26 -1.14 17.84 -12.34
CA SER A 26 -1.92 18.00 -11.11
C SER A 26 -1.99 16.71 -10.26
N ASP A 27 -1.75 15.55 -10.88
CA ASP A 27 -1.79 14.22 -10.24
C ASP A 27 -0.40 13.60 -10.06
N ILE A 28 0.54 14.38 -9.50
CA ILE A 28 1.92 13.91 -9.22
C ILE A 28 1.97 12.73 -8.25
N SER A 29 0.97 12.62 -7.36
CA SER A 29 0.81 11.48 -6.48
C SER A 29 -0.67 11.11 -6.39
N PRO A 30 -1.16 10.19 -7.24
CA PRO A 30 -2.55 9.72 -7.23
C PRO A 30 -2.94 8.93 -5.97
N GLY A 31 -2.07 8.87 -4.95
CA GLY A 31 -2.28 8.06 -3.75
C GLY A 31 -1.12 7.14 -3.38
N TYR A 32 0.03 7.21 -4.05
CA TYR A 32 1.19 6.31 -3.81
C TYR A 32 1.64 6.28 -2.34
N GLY A 33 1.50 7.38 -1.60
CA GLY A 33 1.77 7.43 -0.16
C GLY A 33 0.83 6.52 0.65
N TYR A 34 -0.47 6.53 0.35
CA TYR A 34 -1.47 5.68 0.99
C TYR A 34 -1.28 4.21 0.61
N SER A 35 -1.02 3.92 -0.67
CA SER A 35 -0.67 2.56 -1.12
C SER A 35 0.60 2.05 -0.41
N GLY A 36 1.59 2.92 -0.21
CA GLY A 36 2.81 2.61 0.54
C GLY A 36 2.56 2.19 1.99
N ILE A 37 1.53 2.72 2.66
CA ILE A 37 1.14 2.29 4.01
C ILE A 37 0.66 0.83 3.97
N VAL A 38 -0.16 0.47 2.98
CA VAL A 38 -0.66 -0.90 2.80
C VAL A 38 0.51 -1.86 2.59
N VAL A 39 1.45 -1.51 1.71
CA VAL A 39 2.65 -2.31 1.43
C VAL A 39 3.50 -2.50 2.69
N ALA A 40 3.77 -1.42 3.42
CA ALA A 40 4.61 -1.46 4.62
C ALA A 40 4.01 -2.34 5.72
N MET A 41 2.69 -2.27 5.89
CA MET A 41 1.95 -3.12 6.80
C MET A 41 2.03 -4.59 6.34
N LEU A 42 1.91 -4.86 5.04
CA LEU A 42 1.87 -6.23 4.50
C LEU A 42 3.22 -6.92 4.69
N ALA A 43 4.29 -6.14 4.58
CA ALA A 43 5.65 -6.53 4.87
C ALA A 43 5.97 -6.66 6.38
N ARG A 44 5.00 -6.44 7.28
CA ARG A 44 5.18 -6.39 8.74
C ARG A 44 6.31 -5.43 9.16
N LEU A 45 6.43 -4.29 8.48
CA LEU A 45 7.48 -3.28 8.69
C LEU A 45 8.92 -3.81 8.49
N ASN A 46 9.10 -4.95 7.82
CA ASN A 46 10.42 -5.48 7.49
C ASN A 46 10.91 -4.92 6.15
N PRO A 47 12.07 -4.22 6.09
CA PRO A 47 12.56 -3.59 4.86
C PRO A 47 12.76 -4.57 3.69
N LEU A 48 13.16 -5.82 3.96
CA LEU A 48 13.31 -6.83 2.90
C LEU A 48 11.96 -7.37 2.40
N GLY A 49 10.94 -7.37 3.27
CA GLY A 49 9.58 -7.81 2.92
C GLY A 49 8.82 -6.79 2.07
N VAL A 50 9.24 -5.52 2.08
CA VAL A 50 8.59 -4.45 1.30
C VAL A 50 8.71 -4.68 -0.20
N VAL A 51 9.85 -5.20 -0.67
CA VAL A 51 10.09 -5.43 -2.11
C VAL A 51 9.06 -6.39 -2.73
N PRO A 52 8.88 -7.64 -2.25
CA PRO A 52 7.88 -8.55 -2.81
C PRO A 52 6.44 -8.07 -2.57
N ALA A 53 6.17 -7.41 -1.44
CA ALA A 53 4.84 -6.85 -1.13
C ALA A 53 4.46 -5.72 -2.11
N ALA A 54 5.42 -4.84 -2.44
CA ALA A 54 5.23 -3.75 -3.39
C ALA A 54 4.93 -4.28 -4.79
N ILE A 55 5.67 -5.31 -5.24
CA ILE A 55 5.46 -5.94 -6.55
C ILE A 55 4.06 -6.56 -6.63
N PHE A 56 3.65 -7.29 -5.58
CA PHE A 56 2.32 -7.88 -5.53
C PHE A 56 1.21 -6.82 -5.62
N LEU A 57 1.32 -5.75 -4.82
CA LEU A 57 0.31 -4.70 -4.82
C LEU A 57 0.30 -3.91 -6.15
N ALA A 58 1.48 -3.63 -6.73
CA ALA A 58 1.60 -2.99 -8.03
C ALA A 58 0.94 -3.82 -9.14
N ALA A 59 1.10 -5.16 -9.12
CA ALA A 59 0.44 -6.05 -10.08
C ALA A 59 -1.10 -6.00 -9.95
N VAL A 60 -1.62 -5.94 -8.72
CA VAL A 60 -3.06 -5.80 -8.48
C VAL A 60 -3.59 -4.45 -8.95
N MET A 61 -2.87 -3.35 -8.65
CA MET A 61 -3.28 -2.00 -9.05
C MET A 61 -3.26 -1.84 -10.58
N THR A 62 -2.18 -2.24 -11.24
CA THR A 62 -2.08 -2.18 -12.71
C THR A 62 -3.07 -3.11 -13.39
N GLY A 63 -3.38 -4.27 -12.81
CA GLY A 63 -4.46 -5.15 -13.27
C GLY A 63 -5.85 -4.50 -13.16
N ALA A 64 -6.12 -3.81 -12.05
CA ALA A 64 -7.38 -3.09 -11.84
C ALA A 64 -7.52 -1.90 -12.82
N GLU A 65 -6.45 -1.14 -13.05
CA GLU A 65 -6.43 -0.07 -14.06
C GLU A 65 -6.61 -0.61 -15.48
N ALA A 66 -5.98 -1.75 -15.81
CA ALA A 66 -6.16 -2.40 -17.11
C ALA A 66 -7.63 -2.82 -17.33
N MET A 67 -8.28 -3.37 -16.30
CA MET A 67 -9.70 -3.69 -16.34
C MET A 67 -10.58 -2.45 -16.46
N SER A 68 -10.26 -1.38 -15.72
CA SER A 68 -10.95 -0.08 -15.78
C SER A 68 -10.91 0.49 -17.21
N ARG A 69 -9.75 0.47 -17.87
CA ARG A 69 -9.60 0.94 -19.27
C ARG A 69 -10.30 0.04 -20.29
N ALA A 70 -10.30 -1.27 -20.08
CA ALA A 70 -10.90 -2.22 -21.02
C ALA A 70 -12.43 -2.28 -20.94
N THR A 71 -13.03 -2.00 -19.78
CA THR A 71 -14.47 -2.20 -19.53
C THR A 71 -15.24 -0.94 -19.13
N GLY A 72 -14.57 0.22 -19.06
CA GLY A 72 -15.18 1.50 -18.70
C GLY A 72 -15.57 1.62 -17.21
N VAL A 73 -15.07 0.72 -16.37
CA VAL A 73 -15.33 0.70 -14.93
C VAL A 73 -14.56 1.85 -14.25
N PRO A 74 -15.18 2.63 -13.35
CA PRO A 74 -14.52 3.75 -12.67
C PRO A 74 -13.28 3.32 -11.86
N ALA A 75 -12.23 4.14 -11.90
CA ALA A 75 -10.93 3.89 -11.24
C ALA A 75 -10.98 3.71 -9.71
N PHE A 76 -12.11 4.08 -9.07
CA PHE A 76 -12.37 3.87 -7.64
C PHE A 76 -12.24 2.40 -7.18
N LEU A 77 -12.32 1.44 -8.10
CA LEU A 77 -12.14 0.03 -7.76
C LEU A 77 -10.76 -0.27 -7.17
N SER A 78 -9.72 0.48 -7.57
CA SER A 78 -8.36 0.33 -7.03
C SER A 78 -8.28 0.75 -5.55
N ASP A 79 -8.94 1.85 -5.18
CA ASP A 79 -8.99 2.33 -3.79
C ASP A 79 -9.76 1.37 -2.87
N VAL A 80 -10.85 0.78 -3.38
CA VAL A 80 -11.62 -0.24 -2.63
C VAL A 80 -10.77 -1.48 -2.36
N ILE A 81 -9.97 -1.92 -3.33
CA ILE A 81 -9.07 -3.07 -3.16
C ILE A 81 -7.97 -2.75 -2.13
N GLN A 82 -7.37 -1.56 -2.20
CA GLN A 82 -6.36 -1.13 -1.21
C GLN A 82 -6.95 -1.06 0.20
N GLY A 83 -8.15 -0.49 0.36
CA GLY A 83 -8.84 -0.39 1.63
C GLY A 83 -9.21 -1.75 2.22
N THR A 84 -9.75 -2.66 1.41
CA THR A 84 -10.09 -4.02 1.85
C THR A 84 -8.85 -4.85 2.18
N ALA A 85 -7.75 -4.70 1.44
CA ALA A 85 -6.47 -5.33 1.75
C ALA A 85 -5.90 -4.85 3.10
N LEU A 86 -5.97 -3.54 3.38
CA LEU A 86 -5.53 -2.96 4.64
C LEU A 86 -6.38 -3.47 5.81
N LEU A 87 -7.70 -3.49 5.67
CA LEU A 87 -8.62 -4.06 6.66
C LEU A 87 -8.37 -5.56 6.90
N ALA A 88 -8.24 -6.35 5.83
CA ALA A 88 -7.96 -7.78 5.93
C ALA A 88 -6.66 -8.04 6.70
N MET A 89 -5.65 -7.21 6.48
CA MET A 89 -4.39 -7.35 7.19
C MET A 89 -4.44 -6.86 8.64
N LEU A 90 -5.19 -5.79 8.95
CA LEU A 90 -5.50 -5.40 10.33
C LEU A 90 -6.17 -6.55 11.09
N VAL A 91 -7.12 -7.23 10.45
CA VAL A 91 -7.76 -8.42 11.03
C VAL A 91 -6.75 -9.55 11.21
N ALA A 92 -5.89 -9.83 10.21
CA ALA A 92 -4.84 -10.83 10.33
C ALA A 92 -3.85 -10.53 11.47
N LEU A 93 -3.46 -9.26 11.64
CA LEU A 93 -2.63 -8.77 12.74
C LEU A 93 -3.33 -8.94 14.09
N LEU A 94 -4.62 -8.66 14.18
CA LEU A 94 -5.41 -8.90 15.38
C LEU A 94 -5.36 -10.39 15.77
N PHE A 95 -5.56 -11.30 14.80
CA PHE A 95 -5.49 -12.74 15.06
C PHE A 95 -4.08 -13.24 15.45
N THR A 96 -3.02 -12.63 14.93
CA THR A 96 -1.64 -13.01 15.28
C THR A 96 -1.16 -12.39 16.59
N ALA A 97 -1.59 -11.18 16.93
CA ALA A 97 -1.20 -10.48 18.16
C ALA A 97 -2.05 -10.89 19.37
N TYR A 98 -3.34 -11.16 19.18
CA TYR A 98 -4.24 -11.65 20.23
C TYR A 98 -4.42 -13.17 20.13
N ARG A 99 -3.61 -13.92 20.88
CA ARG A 99 -3.87 -15.34 21.12
C ARG A 99 -5.14 -15.43 21.96
N ILE A 100 -6.24 -15.94 21.39
CA ILE A 100 -7.54 -16.10 22.05
C ILE A 100 -7.34 -16.92 23.33
N ARG A 101 -7.21 -16.24 24.47
CA ARG A 101 -7.15 -16.89 25.78
C ARG A 101 -8.61 -17.03 26.24
N ARG A 102 -9.21 -18.21 25.99
CA ARG A 102 -10.49 -18.57 26.61
C ARG A 102 -10.27 -18.57 28.12
N VAL A 103 -10.71 -17.52 28.80
CA VAL A 103 -10.75 -17.50 30.26
C VAL A 103 -11.91 -18.41 30.65
N GLY A 104 -11.60 -19.67 30.96
CA GLY A 104 -12.55 -20.59 31.54
C GLY A 104 -13.01 -20.02 32.88
N VAL A 105 -14.28 -19.62 32.95
CA VAL A 105 -14.94 -19.28 34.20
C VAL A 105 -15.04 -20.58 34.99
N ALA A 106 -14.14 -20.77 35.96
CA ALA A 106 -14.24 -21.83 36.94
C ALA A 106 -15.42 -21.49 37.87
N ARG A 107 -16.41 -22.36 37.89
CA ARG A 107 -17.38 -22.48 38.99
C ARG A 107 -16.96 -23.63 39.87
#